data_AF-A0A418WDM3-F1
#
_entry.id   AF-A0A418WDM3-F1
#
_cell.length_a   1.000
_cell.length_b   1.000
_cell.length_c   1.000
_cell.angle_alpha   90.00
_cell.angle_beta   90.00
_cell.angle_gamma   90.00
#
_symmetry.space_group_name_H-M   'P 1'
#
loop_
_entity.id
_entity.type
_entity.pdbx_description
1 polymer ?
#
loop_
_entity_poly.entity_id
_entity_poly.type
_entity_poly.pdbx_seq_one_letter_code
_entity_poly.pdbx_strand_id
1 'polypeptide(L)'
;MIPLDHDIALLELASPVVFDDHIGPIQISTPTTDETLLAPQQIIRAVGWGITDDGQASQDLLYADIEVQPLSTCANLEGYKGKISINMVCAGGDDVDTCNGDSGGGVFSEGTYPPRWSA
;
A
#
# COMPACT_ATOMS: atom_id res chain seq x y z
N MET A 1 24.16 0.39 -3.60
CA MET A 1 22.69 0.43 -3.79
C MET A 1 22.14 0.84 -2.45
N ILE A 2 21.50 2.01 -2.36
CA ILE A 2 20.95 2.51 -1.10
C ILE A 2 19.74 1.63 -0.77
N PRO A 3 19.65 1.04 0.45
CA PRO A 3 18.42 0.40 0.89
C PRO A 3 17.33 1.48 0.93
N LEU A 4 16.19 1.28 0.26
CA LEU A 4 14.99 2.14 0.39
C LEU A 4 14.29 1.88 1.73
N ASP A 5 15.09 1.85 2.80
CA ASP A 5 14.61 1.66 4.16
C ASP A 5 14.15 3.02 4.69
N HIS A 6 12.99 3.04 5.37
CA HIS A 6 12.32 4.27 5.81
C HIS A 6 11.94 5.20 4.64
N ASP A 7 11.38 4.65 3.57
CA ASP A 7 10.84 5.42 2.45
C ASP A 7 9.50 6.08 2.82
N ILE A 8 9.58 7.22 3.50
CA ILE A 8 8.43 7.98 4.01
C ILE A 8 8.68 9.49 3.90
N ALA A 9 7.63 10.24 3.56
CA ALA A 9 7.64 11.70 3.52
C ALA A 9 6.32 12.29 4.02
N LEU A 10 6.35 13.54 4.49
CA LEU A 10 5.16 14.34 4.80
C LEU A 10 5.11 15.56 3.89
N LEU A 11 3.92 15.85 3.38
CA LEU A 11 3.66 17.02 2.55
C LEU A 11 2.67 17.94 3.26
N GLU A 12 3.07 19.18 3.49
CA GLU A 12 2.18 20.23 3.99
C GLU A 12 1.58 21.00 2.82
N LEU A 13 0.25 21.01 2.73
CA LEU A 13 -0.45 21.78 1.70
C LEU A 13 -0.33 23.28 1.98
N ALA A 14 -0.14 24.09 0.94
CA ALA A 14 -0.08 25.55 1.06
C ALA A 14 -1.37 26.18 1.60
N SER A 15 -2.48 25.46 1.56
CA SER A 15 -3.77 25.85 2.14
C SER A 15 -4.56 24.60 2.54
N PRO A 16 -5.39 24.67 3.61
CA PRO A 16 -6.22 23.54 4.02
C PRO A 16 -7.20 23.12 2.92
N VAL A 17 -7.42 21.82 2.79
CA VAL A 17 -8.47 21.26 1.93
C VAL A 17 -9.82 21.30 2.64
N VAL A 18 -10.90 21.48 1.87
CA VAL A 18 -12.28 21.37 2.38
C VAL A 18 -12.76 19.95 2.18
N PHE A 19 -13.22 19.30 3.24
CA PHE A 19 -13.78 17.96 3.16
C PHE A 19 -15.19 17.97 2.57
N ASP A 20 -15.47 16.94 1.78
CA ASP A 20 -16.77 16.68 1.16
C ASP A 20 -16.93 15.17 0.94
N ASP A 21 -17.91 14.78 0.12
CA ASP A 21 -18.22 13.37 -0.16
C ASP A 21 -17.10 12.65 -0.95
N HIS A 22 -16.13 13.37 -1.52
CA HIS A 22 -15.01 12.84 -2.30
C HIS A 22 -13.64 13.06 -1.64
N ILE A 23 -13.55 13.93 -0.62
CA ILE A 23 -12.31 14.28 0.07
C ILE A 23 -12.44 14.02 1.57
N GLY A 24 -11.66 13.05 2.06
CA GLY A 24 -11.56 12.76 3.49
C GLY A 24 -10.20 12.17 3.88
N PRO A 25 -9.83 12.24 5.17
CA PRO A 25 -8.60 11.62 5.66
C PRO A 25 -8.73 10.10 5.78
N ILE A 26 -7.60 9.41 5.71
CA ILE A 26 -7.49 8.00 6.08
C ILE A 26 -7.10 7.87 7.56
N GLN A 27 -7.56 6.81 8.22
CA GLN A 27 -7.10 6.48 9.57
C GLN A 27 -5.72 5.82 9.50
N ILE A 28 -4.74 6.34 10.25
CA ILE A 28 -3.43 5.70 10.39
C ILE A 28 -3.53 4.60 11.44
N SER A 29 -3.12 3.39 11.05
CA SER A 29 -3.04 2.26 11.97
C SER A 29 -1.79 2.30 12.83
N THR A 30 -1.97 1.96 14.09
CA THR A 30 -0.90 1.78 15.08
C THR A 30 -0.93 0.34 15.59
N PRO A 31 0.18 -0.18 16.13
CA PRO A 31 0.19 -1.50 16.77
C PRO A 31 -0.91 -1.66 17.84
N THR A 32 -1.32 -0.56 18.48
CA THR A 32 -2.38 -0.57 19.50
C THR A 32 -3.80 -0.58 18.94
N THR A 33 -4.01 -0.22 17.68
CA THR A 33 -5.35 -0.09 17.09
C THR A 33 -5.76 -1.30 16.28
N ASP A 34 -4.82 -1.99 15.63
CA ASP A 34 -5.11 -3.22 14.88
C ASP A 34 -3.84 -4.04 14.59
N GLU A 35 -3.48 -4.96 15.48
CA GLU A 35 -2.31 -5.85 15.29
C GLU A 35 -2.48 -6.82 14.12
N THR A 36 -3.71 -7.01 13.63
CA THR A 36 -4.01 -8.02 12.60
C THR A 36 -4.02 -7.46 11.19
N LEU A 37 -4.00 -6.12 11.04
CA LEU A 37 -4.19 -5.44 9.76
C LEU A 37 -3.23 -5.90 8.64
N LEU A 38 -1.98 -6.15 9.03
CA LEU A 38 -0.90 -6.59 8.14
C LEU A 38 -0.43 -8.01 8.49
N ALA A 39 -1.31 -8.81 9.10
CA ALA A 39 -1.02 -10.22 9.30
C ALA A 39 -0.94 -10.94 7.93
N PRO A 40 -0.10 -11.98 7.80
CA PRO A 40 -0.10 -12.80 6.60
C PRO A 40 -1.51 -13.30 6.25
N GLN A 41 -1.81 -13.39 4.95
CA GLN A 41 -3.12 -13.78 4.39
C GLN A 41 -4.23 -12.72 4.51
N GLN A 42 -3.96 -11.56 5.08
CA GLN A 42 -4.91 -10.45 4.99
C GLN A 42 -4.93 -9.87 3.58
N ILE A 43 -6.13 -9.55 3.10
CA ILE A 43 -6.31 -8.82 1.84
C ILE A 43 -6.20 -7.33 2.13
N ILE A 44 -5.32 -6.67 1.40
CA ILE A 44 -5.14 -5.22 1.40
C ILE A 44 -5.39 -4.70 -0.01
N ARG A 45 -5.76 -3.43 -0.10
CA ARG A 45 -6.10 -2.75 -1.34
C ARG A 45 -5.07 -1.67 -1.65
N ALA A 46 -4.43 -1.77 -2.80
CA ALA A 46 -3.70 -0.66 -3.40
C ALA A 46 -4.63 0.09 -4.36
N VAL A 47 -4.50 1.41 -4.45
CA VAL A 47 -5.27 2.25 -5.39
C VAL A 47 -4.33 3.17 -6.15
N GLY A 48 -4.64 3.45 -7.42
CA GLY A 48 -3.75 4.23 -8.26
C GLY A 48 -4.22 4.45 -9.69
N TRP A 49 -3.42 5.21 -10.43
CA TRP A 49 -3.58 5.49 -11.87
C TRP A 49 -2.39 4.99 -12.67
N GLY A 50 -1.63 4.04 -12.12
CA GLY A 50 -0.39 3.54 -12.68
C GLY A 50 -0.56 2.92 -14.06
N ILE A 51 0.59 2.55 -14.62
CA ILE A 51 0.67 1.92 -15.93
C ILE A 51 0.01 0.54 -15.89
N THR A 52 -0.94 0.30 -16.79
CA THR A 52 -1.62 -0.99 -16.94
C THR A 52 -0.91 -1.89 -17.95
N ASP A 53 -1.44 -3.09 -18.19
CA ASP A 53 -0.84 -4.09 -19.11
C ASP A 53 -0.66 -3.60 -20.55
N ASP A 54 -1.36 -2.54 -20.94
CA ASP A 54 -1.24 -1.89 -22.25
C ASP A 54 -0.06 -0.89 -22.34
N GLY A 55 0.68 -0.71 -21.25
CA GLY A 55 1.82 0.20 -21.15
C GLY A 55 1.43 1.67 -21.00
N GLN A 56 0.14 1.97 -20.76
CA GLN A 56 -0.38 3.33 -20.55
C GLN A 56 -0.91 3.51 -19.13
N ALA A 57 -0.80 4.74 -18.61
CA ALA A 57 -1.42 5.11 -17.34
C ALA A 57 -2.94 5.11 -17.49
N SER A 58 -3.64 4.60 -16.48
CA SER A 58 -5.11 4.59 -16.48
C SER A 58 -5.67 6.01 -16.39
N GLN A 59 -6.75 6.28 -17.14
CA GLN A 59 -7.51 7.53 -16.99
C GLN A 59 -8.48 7.49 -15.81
N ASP A 60 -8.87 6.29 -15.38
CA ASP A 60 -9.75 6.05 -14.25
C ASP A 60 -8.94 5.57 -13.04
N LEU A 61 -9.39 5.89 -11.83
CA LEU A 61 -8.77 5.36 -10.62
C LEU A 61 -9.04 3.84 -10.56
N LEU A 62 -7.97 3.06 -10.46
CA LEU A 62 -8.03 1.62 -10.33
C LEU A 62 -7.69 1.18 -8.91
N TYR A 63 -8.03 -0.07 -8.60
CA TYR A 63 -7.61 -0.72 -7.37
C TYR A 63 -7.22 -2.17 -7.61
N ALA A 64 -6.35 -2.66 -6.74
CA ALA A 64 -5.88 -4.04 -6.71
C ALA A 64 -6.03 -4.58 -5.30
N ASP A 65 -6.73 -5.71 -5.16
CA ASP A 65 -6.79 -6.46 -3.93
C ASP A 65 -5.66 -7.50 -3.95
N ILE A 66 -4.72 -7.37 -3.00
CA ILE A 66 -3.51 -8.19 -2.90
C ILE A 66 -3.40 -8.80 -1.50
N GLU A 67 -2.73 -9.93 -1.40
CA GLU A 67 -2.59 -10.64 -0.13
C GLU A 67 -1.26 -10.28 0.54
N VAL A 68 -1.29 -10.03 1.86
CA VAL A 68 -0.07 -9.87 2.66
C VAL A 68 0.67 -11.20 2.73
N GLN A 69 1.93 -11.16 2.33
CA GLN A 69 2.84 -12.30 2.31
C GLN A 69 3.84 -12.21 3.47
N PRO A 70 4.34 -13.35 3.98
CA PRO A 70 5.44 -13.34 4.93
C PRO A 70 6.67 -12.60 4.37
N LEU A 71 7.31 -11.75 5.18
CA LEU A 71 8.53 -11.03 4.75
C LEU A 71 9.64 -11.97 4.25
N SER A 72 9.73 -13.17 4.82
CA SER A 72 10.67 -14.21 4.39
C SER A 72 10.41 -14.67 2.95
N THR A 73 9.16 -14.66 2.50
CA THR A 73 8.80 -14.97 1.11
C THR A 73 9.45 -13.97 0.17
N CYS A 74 9.24 -12.66 0.38
CA CYS A 74 9.89 -11.62 -0.42
C CYS A 74 11.42 -11.66 -0.31
N ALA A 75 11.97 -11.83 0.90
CA ALA A 75 13.42 -11.81 1.12
C ALA A 75 14.18 -12.93 0.38
N ASN A 76 13.50 -14.04 0.07
CA ASN A 76 14.07 -15.17 -0.65
C ASN A 76 14.02 -15.01 -2.19
N LEU A 77 13.23 -14.07 -2.71
CA LEU A 77 13.16 -13.79 -4.14
C LEU A 77 14.50 -13.17 -4.61
N GLU A 78 15.03 -13.67 -5.74
CA GLU A 78 16.35 -13.24 -6.25
C GLU A 78 16.48 -11.71 -6.42
N GLY A 79 15.40 -11.02 -6.83
CA GLY A 79 15.39 -9.57 -6.99
C GLY A 79 15.51 -8.76 -5.69
N TYR A 80 15.15 -9.37 -4.55
CA TYR A 80 14.98 -8.72 -3.26
C TYR A 80 15.97 -9.19 -2.18
N LYS A 81 16.84 -10.17 -2.48
CA LYS A 81 17.87 -10.65 -1.54
C LYS A 81 18.72 -9.52 -0.98
N GLY A 82 18.72 -9.41 0.35
CA GLY A 82 19.47 -8.38 1.09
C GLY A 82 18.89 -6.96 0.99
N LYS A 83 17.67 -6.78 0.47
CA LYS A 83 17.01 -5.48 0.29
C LYS A 83 15.76 -5.27 1.15
N ILE A 84 15.22 -6.35 1.75
CA ILE A 84 14.02 -6.30 2.59
C ILE A 84 14.41 -6.04 4.05
N SER A 85 13.80 -5.04 4.67
CA SER A 85 13.94 -4.73 6.11
C SER A 85 12.63 -5.03 6.86
N ILE A 86 12.67 -4.93 8.20
CA ILE A 86 11.47 -5.05 9.05
C ILE A 86 10.51 -3.87 8.91
N ASN A 87 10.95 -2.76 8.29
CA ASN A 87 10.13 -1.57 8.07
C ASN A 87 9.31 -1.66 6.76
N MET A 88 9.34 -2.80 6.09
CA MET A 88 8.64 -3.04 4.82
C MET A 88 7.51 -4.05 5.02
N VAL A 89 6.51 -4.01 4.14
CA VAL A 89 5.45 -5.01 4.02
C VAL A 89 5.63 -5.74 2.70
N CYS A 90 5.48 -7.06 2.72
CA CYS A 90 5.47 -7.90 1.52
C CYS A 90 4.01 -8.22 1.19
N ALA A 91 3.55 -7.89 -0.01
CA ALA A 91 2.20 -8.19 -0.46
C ALA A 91 2.19 -8.48 -1.97
N GLY A 92 1.27 -9.32 -2.41
CA GLY A 92 1.13 -9.73 -3.80
C GLY A 92 0.20 -10.94 -3.93
N GLY A 93 -0.15 -11.28 -5.17
CA GLY A 93 -0.99 -12.43 -5.50
C GLY A 93 -0.79 -12.87 -6.94
N ASP A 94 -1.47 -13.95 -7.33
CA ASP A 94 -1.44 -14.44 -8.70
C ASP A 94 -2.27 -13.48 -9.59
N ASP A 95 -1.58 -12.80 -10.52
CA ASP A 95 -2.12 -11.99 -11.63
C ASP A 95 -2.55 -10.52 -11.35
N VAL A 96 -2.25 -9.93 -10.19
CA VAL A 96 -2.48 -8.49 -9.94
C VAL A 96 -1.32 -7.88 -9.15
N ASP A 97 -0.71 -6.82 -9.68
CA ASP A 97 0.44 -6.13 -9.07
C ASP A 97 0.29 -4.60 -9.16
N THR A 98 0.96 -3.89 -8.27
CA THR A 98 1.17 -2.44 -8.38
C THR A 98 2.28 -2.15 -9.39
N CYS A 99 1.99 -1.31 -10.39
CA CYS A 99 2.96 -1.02 -11.45
C CYS A 99 3.56 0.39 -11.31
N ASN A 100 4.40 0.77 -12.26
CA ASN A 100 5.02 2.09 -12.33
C ASN A 100 3.96 3.20 -12.36
N GLY A 101 4.18 4.26 -11.58
CA GLY A 101 3.30 5.44 -11.53
C GLY A 101 2.53 5.60 -10.23
N ASP A 102 2.42 4.54 -9.43
CA ASP A 102 1.69 4.56 -8.14
C ASP A 102 2.62 4.65 -6.91
N SER A 103 3.92 4.88 -7.11
CA SER A 103 4.87 5.01 -6.00
C SER A 103 4.50 6.17 -5.07
N GLY A 104 4.42 5.87 -3.77
CA GLY A 104 3.93 6.80 -2.74
C GLY A 104 2.40 6.84 -2.60
N GLY A 105 1.67 6.07 -3.41
CA GLY A 105 0.24 5.83 -3.24
C GLY A 105 -0.08 5.05 -1.96
N GLY A 106 -1.34 5.09 -1.55
CA GLY A 106 -1.80 4.43 -0.33
C GLY A 106 -2.13 2.95 -0.54
N VAL A 107 -1.81 2.15 0.46
CA VAL A 107 -2.28 0.77 0.62
C VAL A 107 -3.13 0.73 1.87
N PHE A 108 -4.30 0.10 1.79
CA PHE A 108 -5.31 0.17 2.84
C PHE A 108 -5.86 -1.22 3.15
N SER A 109 -6.26 -1.42 4.40
CA SER A 109 -7.03 -2.58 4.82
C SER A 109 -8.38 -2.12 5.37
N GLU A 110 -9.43 -2.89 5.09
CA GLU A 110 -10.76 -2.66 5.65
C GLU A 110 -10.85 -3.36 7.02
N GLY A 111 -10.89 -2.55 8.08
CA GLY A 111 -11.05 -3.06 9.44
C GLY A 111 -12.37 -3.84 9.58
N THR A 112 -12.35 -4.92 10.36
CA THR A 112 -13.52 -5.82 10.45
C THR A 112 -14.64 -5.27 11.34
N TYR A 113 -14.36 -4.36 12.28
CA TYR A 113 -15.40 -3.73 13.12
C TYR A 113 -14.94 -2.47 13.88
N PRO A 114 -15.55 -1.27 13.65
CA PRO A 114 -16.46 -0.96 12.56
C PRO A 114 -15.72 -0.98 11.21
N PRO A 115 -16.42 -1.25 10.08
CA PRO A 115 -15.82 -1.23 8.75
C PRO A 115 -15.30 0.17 8.44
N ARG A 116 -13.96 0.30 8.48
CA ARG A 116 -13.23 1.53 8.21
C ARG A 116 -11.92 1.18 7.53
N TRP A 117 -11.60 1.92 6.48
CA TRP A 117 -10.31 1.83 5.82
C TRP A 117 -9.22 2.44 6.70
N SER A 118 -8.10 1.73 6.81
CA SER A 118 -6.91 2.21 7.50
C SER A 118 -5.66 1.88 6.71
N ALA A 119 -4.65 2.73 6.85
CA ALA A 119 -3.33 2.60 6.23
C ALA A 119 -2.24 2.40 7.31
#